data_AF-A0A962Z4L9-F1
#
_entry.id   AF-A0A962Z4L9-F1
#
_cell.length_a   1.000
_cell.length_b   1.000
_cell.length_c   1.000
_cell.angle_alpha   90.00
_cell.angle_beta   90.00
_cell.angle_gamma   90.00
#
_symmetry.space_group_name_H-M   'P 1'
#
loop_
_entity.id
_entity.type
_entity.pdbx_description
1 polymer ?
#
loop_
_entity_poly.entity_id
_entity_poly.type
_entity_poly.pdbx_seq_one_letter_code
_entity_poly.pdbx_strand_id
1 'polypeptide(L)'
;MKTTSIFAILTFALLYTTQGSAQSWTKGLEDGGVVSVDPQTNKATVYTGKGSTQLWDGAHRLNDGTVIIVQDGIVTSGVDSTAPHPLAPVAEDEAAQPLTSSACVELVIKVCGFNGECKDEPGCSPARQLMQLEKDEAWQTRSNGPNTTSVQCREALENEQFFARCTIVQTTEKPTACQNLVASVCGSENQCSEAPACSPAQQLLAMETQERLASRTPDAPTYTSKKCEESLRESNFFTACPLGKSR
;
A
#
# COMPACT_ATOMS: atom_id res chain seq x y z
N MET A 1 -55.96 -7.23 -64.17
CA MET A 1 -56.26 -8.16 -63.06
C MET A 1 -55.45 -7.74 -61.85
N LYS A 2 -56.13 -7.65 -60.70
CA LYS A 2 -55.61 -7.21 -59.40
C LYS A 2 -54.56 -8.19 -58.85
N THR A 3 -53.56 -7.69 -58.16
CA THR A 3 -53.17 -8.23 -56.84
C THR A 3 -52.28 -7.25 -56.10
N THR A 4 -52.85 -6.75 -55.02
CA THR A 4 -52.28 -5.92 -53.97
C THR A 4 -51.22 -6.73 -53.19
N SER A 5 -50.11 -6.12 -52.79
CA SER A 5 -49.30 -6.66 -51.68
C SER A 5 -48.88 -5.53 -50.76
N ILE A 6 -49.35 -5.68 -49.53
CA ILE A 6 -49.23 -4.78 -48.38
C ILE A 6 -47.88 -5.11 -47.74
N PHE A 7 -46.94 -4.17 -47.73
CA PHE A 7 -45.72 -4.30 -46.95
C PHE A 7 -46.02 -3.86 -45.51
N ALA A 8 -46.03 -4.85 -44.61
CA ALA A 8 -46.10 -4.65 -43.16
C ALA A 8 -44.82 -3.94 -42.68
N ILE A 9 -44.97 -2.74 -42.13
CA ILE A 9 -43.90 -2.01 -41.45
C ILE A 9 -43.71 -2.66 -40.07
N LEU A 10 -42.72 -3.53 -39.94
CA LEU A 10 -42.25 -4.03 -38.65
C LEU A 10 -41.47 -2.92 -37.95
N THR A 11 -42.12 -2.22 -37.03
CA THR A 11 -41.49 -1.29 -36.10
C THR A 11 -40.70 -2.10 -35.07
N PHE A 12 -39.42 -2.33 -35.35
CA PHE A 12 -38.47 -2.90 -34.39
C PHE A 12 -38.17 -1.83 -33.33
N ALA A 13 -38.81 -1.92 -32.18
CA ALA A 13 -38.49 -1.11 -31.01
C ALA A 13 -37.07 -1.48 -30.53
N LEU A 14 -36.07 -0.71 -30.94
CA LEU A 14 -34.73 -0.77 -30.37
C LEU A 14 -34.81 -0.43 -28.88
N LEU A 15 -34.70 -1.46 -28.05
CA LEU A 15 -34.35 -1.35 -26.65
C LEU A 15 -32.91 -0.80 -26.59
N TYR A 16 -32.78 0.51 -26.40
CA TYR A 16 -31.50 1.14 -26.07
C TYR A 16 -31.10 0.69 -24.67
N THR A 17 -30.22 -0.31 -24.58
CA THR A 17 -29.48 -0.58 -23.35
C THR A 17 -28.47 0.55 -23.18
N THR A 18 -28.75 1.47 -22.26
CA THR A 18 -27.76 2.44 -21.80
C THR A 18 -26.67 1.69 -21.05
N GLN A 19 -25.59 1.33 -21.73
CA GLN A 19 -24.36 0.91 -21.08
C GLN A 19 -23.80 2.13 -20.34
N GLY A 20 -23.91 2.11 -19.01
CA GLY A 20 -23.18 3.06 -18.16
C GLY A 20 -21.69 2.78 -18.30
N SER A 21 -21.00 3.59 -19.10
CA SER A 21 -19.55 3.58 -19.18
C SER A 21 -19.01 3.95 -17.79
N ALA A 22 -18.27 3.04 -17.15
CA ALA A 22 -17.46 3.39 -15.99
C ALA A 22 -16.45 4.46 -16.43
N GLN A 23 -16.75 5.72 -16.09
CA GLN A 23 -15.98 6.85 -16.57
C GLN A 23 -14.64 6.86 -15.83
N SER A 24 -13.53 6.81 -16.57
CA SER A 24 -12.19 6.90 -15.96
C SER A 24 -12.05 8.24 -15.25
N TRP A 25 -11.72 8.18 -13.96
CA TRP A 25 -11.50 9.37 -13.16
C TRP A 25 -10.20 10.02 -13.63
N THR A 26 -10.24 11.33 -13.91
CA THR A 26 -9.07 12.08 -14.39
C THR A 26 -8.88 13.36 -13.61
N LYS A 27 -7.65 13.67 -13.23
CA LYS A 27 -7.31 14.92 -12.52
C LYS A 27 -5.87 15.36 -12.80
N GLY A 28 -5.62 16.66 -12.74
CA GLY A 28 -4.29 17.24 -13.02
C GLY A 28 -3.34 17.09 -11.84
N LEU A 29 -2.05 16.83 -12.12
CA LEU A 29 -0.99 16.93 -11.11
C LEU A 29 -0.51 18.37 -10.97
N GLU A 30 -0.06 18.73 -9.78
CA GLU A 30 0.52 20.06 -9.52
C GLU A 30 1.79 20.31 -10.35
N ASP A 31 2.62 19.28 -10.53
CA ASP A 31 3.86 19.34 -11.33
C ASP A 31 3.62 19.24 -12.86
N GLY A 32 2.35 19.21 -13.28
CA GLY A 32 1.93 19.09 -14.67
C GLY A 32 1.64 17.64 -15.11
N GLY A 33 0.79 17.52 -16.14
CA GLY A 33 0.26 16.23 -16.61
C GLY A 33 -1.12 15.90 -16.00
N VAL A 34 -1.75 14.86 -16.54
CA VAL A 34 -3.09 14.40 -16.14
C VAL A 34 -3.00 12.95 -15.68
N VAL A 35 -3.46 12.66 -14.48
CA VAL A 35 -3.62 11.30 -13.97
C VAL A 35 -4.99 10.79 -14.41
N SER A 36 -5.02 9.58 -14.97
CA SER A 36 -6.22 8.81 -15.23
C SER A 36 -6.19 7.55 -14.39
N VAL A 37 -7.28 7.28 -13.69
CA VAL A 37 -7.48 6.06 -12.91
C VAL A 37 -8.50 5.19 -13.63
N ASP A 38 -8.06 4.01 -14.02
CA ASP A 38 -8.94 3.01 -14.61
C ASP A 38 -9.94 2.52 -13.54
N PRO A 39 -11.26 2.63 -13.77
CA PRO A 39 -12.26 2.36 -12.73
C PRO A 39 -12.51 0.86 -12.50
N GLN A 40 -11.91 -0.02 -13.28
CA GLN A 40 -12.00 -1.48 -13.12
C GLN A 40 -10.79 -2.04 -12.37
N THR A 41 -9.61 -1.44 -12.58
CA THR A 41 -8.34 -1.94 -12.06
C THR A 41 -7.69 -1.01 -11.03
N ASN A 42 -8.26 0.18 -10.82
CA ASN A 42 -7.68 1.29 -10.06
C ASN A 42 -6.27 1.70 -10.52
N LYS A 43 -5.84 1.26 -11.71
CA LYS A 43 -4.50 1.53 -12.22
C LYS A 43 -4.35 3.01 -12.55
N ALA A 44 -3.36 3.65 -11.94
CA ALA A 44 -3.04 5.05 -12.19
C ALA A 44 -2.07 5.19 -13.37
N THR A 45 -2.46 5.98 -14.36
CA THR A 45 -1.62 6.33 -15.52
C THR A 45 -1.49 7.84 -15.59
N VAL A 46 -0.27 8.36 -15.72
CA VAL A 46 -0.02 9.78 -15.94
C VAL A 46 0.24 10.06 -17.42
N TYR A 47 -0.43 11.08 -17.94
CA TYR A 47 -0.31 11.59 -19.30
C TYR A 47 0.39 12.95 -19.25
N THR A 48 1.49 13.08 -19.98
CA THR A 48 2.23 14.33 -20.13
C THR A 48 2.37 14.67 -21.61
N GLY A 49 2.82 15.89 -21.93
CA GLY A 49 3.15 16.26 -23.31
C GLY A 49 4.27 15.41 -23.95
N LYS A 50 4.94 14.55 -23.18
CA LYS A 50 6.01 13.65 -23.61
C LYS A 50 5.60 12.17 -23.71
N GLY A 51 4.33 11.84 -23.43
CA GLY A 51 3.79 10.47 -23.47
C GLY A 51 3.06 10.07 -22.19
N SER A 52 2.64 8.80 -22.11
CA SER A 52 1.94 8.23 -20.96
C SER A 52 2.75 7.12 -20.29
N THR A 53 2.82 7.12 -18.96
CA THR A 53 3.44 6.06 -18.15
C THR A 53 2.57 5.74 -16.95
N GLN A 54 2.77 4.55 -16.36
CA GLN A 54 2.18 4.24 -15.06
C GLN A 54 2.65 5.26 -14.02
N LEU A 55 1.72 5.72 -13.16
CA LEU A 55 2.06 6.57 -12.04
C LEU A 55 2.83 5.74 -11.01
N TRP A 56 3.95 6.28 -10.54
CA TRP A 56 4.83 5.61 -9.60
C TRP A 56 4.24 5.59 -8.18
N ASP A 57 4.71 4.66 -7.34
CA ASP A 57 4.17 4.46 -6.00
C ASP A 57 4.56 5.59 -5.04
N GLY A 58 3.57 6.17 -4.38
CA GLY A 58 3.79 7.32 -3.49
C GLY A 58 2.53 8.16 -3.28
N ALA A 59 2.69 9.25 -2.53
CA ALA A 59 1.66 10.27 -2.36
C ALA A 59 1.81 11.33 -3.46
N HIS A 60 0.73 11.60 -4.19
CA HIS A 60 0.73 12.57 -5.28
C HIS A 60 -0.30 13.66 -5.00
N ARG A 61 0.17 14.91 -5.04
CA ARG A 61 -0.68 16.09 -4.88
C ARG A 61 -1.25 16.49 -6.23
N LEU A 62 -2.57 16.66 -6.25
CA LEU A 62 -3.32 17.08 -7.40
C LEU A 62 -3.48 18.60 -7.40
N ASN A 63 -3.84 19.14 -8.56
CA ASN A 63 -4.00 20.58 -8.78
C ASN A 63 -5.07 21.25 -7.89
N ASP A 64 -6.00 20.48 -7.34
CA ASP A 64 -7.01 20.97 -6.40
C ASP A 64 -6.61 20.80 -4.93
N GLY A 65 -5.37 20.38 -4.66
CA GLY A 65 -4.84 20.15 -3.32
C GLY A 65 -5.18 18.78 -2.73
N THR A 66 -5.98 17.95 -3.41
CA THR A 66 -6.25 16.56 -3.01
C THR A 66 -4.98 15.72 -3.14
N VAL A 67 -4.80 14.75 -2.25
CA VAL A 67 -3.70 13.80 -2.31
C VAL A 67 -4.24 12.42 -2.64
N ILE A 68 -3.70 11.78 -3.67
CA ILE A 68 -3.94 10.36 -3.97
C ILE A 68 -2.74 9.52 -3.55
N ILE A 69 -3.01 8.29 -3.14
CA ILE A 69 -1.96 7.33 -2.75
C ILE A 69 -1.93 6.22 -3.80
N VAL A 70 -0.74 5.99 -4.36
CA VAL A 70 -0.50 4.91 -5.33
C VAL A 70 0.40 3.86 -4.68
N GLN A 71 -0.02 2.60 -4.73
CA GLN A 71 0.75 1.45 -4.27
C GLN A 71 0.66 0.34 -5.32
N ASP A 72 1.79 -0.23 -5.74
CA ASP A 72 1.88 -1.20 -6.84
C ASP A 72 1.21 -0.70 -8.14
N GLY A 73 1.19 0.61 -8.37
CA GLY A 73 0.55 1.25 -9.53
C GLY A 73 -0.96 1.41 -9.49
N ILE A 74 -1.62 1.08 -8.37
CA ILE A 74 -3.06 1.26 -8.16
C ILE A 74 -3.34 2.35 -7.13
N VAL A 75 -4.44 3.08 -7.29
CA VAL A 75 -4.89 4.08 -6.31
C VAL A 75 -5.60 3.39 -5.16
N THR A 76 -5.07 3.55 -3.96
CA THR A 76 -5.61 2.94 -2.73
C THR A 76 -6.39 3.93 -1.85
N SER A 77 -6.28 5.24 -2.12
CA SER A 77 -7.01 6.30 -1.41
C SER A 77 -7.03 7.61 -2.20
N GLY A 78 -8.01 8.47 -1.94
CA GLY A 78 -8.10 9.84 -2.47
C GLY A 78 -8.93 10.02 -3.75
N VAL A 79 -9.64 8.97 -4.21
CA VAL A 79 -10.66 9.08 -5.25
C VAL A 79 -12.05 8.88 -4.64
N ASP A 80 -12.95 9.85 -4.84
CA ASP A 80 -14.36 9.73 -4.43
C ASP A 80 -15.08 8.72 -5.34
N SER A 81 -14.81 7.42 -5.17
CA SER A 81 -15.47 6.36 -5.93
C SER A 81 -16.71 5.89 -5.19
N THR A 82 -17.84 6.56 -5.45
CA THR A 82 -19.18 5.98 -5.30
C THR A 82 -19.40 5.03 -6.47
N ALA A 83 -19.01 3.77 -6.35
CA ALA A 83 -19.40 2.71 -7.28
C ALA A 83 -19.76 1.42 -6.51
N PRO A 84 -20.94 0.82 -6.72
CA PRO A 84 -21.37 -0.39 -6.02
C PRO A 84 -20.56 -1.61 -6.44
N HIS A 85 -20.17 -2.42 -5.46
CA HIS A 85 -19.60 -3.75 -5.68
C HIS A 85 -20.65 -4.67 -6.33
N PRO A 86 -20.38 -5.34 -7.46
CA PRO A 86 -21.19 -6.45 -7.91
C PRO A 86 -20.97 -7.64 -6.96
N LEU A 87 -22.02 -7.95 -6.20
CA LEU A 87 -22.12 -9.12 -5.34
C LEU A 87 -21.99 -10.38 -6.20
N ALA A 88 -20.91 -11.14 -6.03
CA ALA A 88 -20.91 -12.56 -6.35
C ALA A 88 -21.59 -13.34 -5.21
N PRO A 89 -22.29 -14.45 -5.48
CA PRO A 89 -23.18 -15.09 -4.51
C PRO A 89 -22.40 -15.69 -3.35
N VAL A 90 -22.94 -15.42 -2.17
CA VAL A 90 -22.52 -15.89 -0.85
C VAL A 90 -22.57 -17.42 -0.80
N ALA A 91 -21.41 -18.05 -0.59
CA ALA A 91 -21.36 -19.30 0.16
C ALA A 91 -21.17 -18.90 1.63
N GLU A 92 -22.04 -19.45 2.47
CA GLU A 92 -22.37 -18.97 3.80
C GLU A 92 -21.24 -19.17 4.82
N ASP A 93 -21.02 -18.11 5.58
CA ASP A 93 -20.62 -18.09 6.99
C ASP A 93 -19.24 -18.65 7.37
N GLU A 94 -18.21 -17.81 7.25
CA GLU A 94 -17.37 -17.55 8.42
C GLU A 94 -17.12 -16.04 8.50
N ALA A 95 -17.45 -15.48 9.65
CA ALA A 95 -17.38 -14.07 9.97
C ALA A 95 -16.07 -13.44 9.48
N ALA A 96 -16.19 -12.24 8.91
CA ALA A 96 -15.08 -11.33 8.72
C ALA A 96 -14.32 -11.19 10.04
N GLN A 97 -13.25 -11.98 10.19
CA GLN A 97 -12.31 -11.77 11.25
C GLN A 97 -11.60 -10.43 10.97
N PRO A 98 -11.25 -9.67 12.03
CA PRO A 98 -10.42 -8.48 11.86
C PRO A 98 -9.16 -8.85 11.08
N LEU A 99 -8.48 -7.87 10.49
CA LEU A 99 -7.16 -8.03 9.84
C LEU A 99 -6.17 -8.71 10.81
N THR A 100 -6.27 -10.02 10.94
CA THR A 100 -5.44 -10.86 11.78
C THR A 100 -4.21 -11.10 10.94
N SER A 101 -3.08 -10.57 11.39
CA SER A 101 -1.78 -10.86 10.79
C SER A 101 -1.66 -12.38 10.60
N SER A 102 -1.20 -12.84 9.43
CA SER A 102 -1.01 -14.27 9.20
C SER A 102 -0.07 -14.84 10.27
N ALA A 103 -0.21 -16.14 10.57
CA ALA A 103 0.64 -16.80 11.57
C ALA A 103 2.14 -16.62 11.25
N CYS A 104 2.49 -16.51 9.96
CA CYS A 104 3.87 -16.28 9.55
C CYS A 104 4.33 -14.84 9.81
N VAL A 105 3.46 -13.84 9.65
CA VAL A 105 3.76 -12.45 10.03
C VAL A 105 3.95 -12.35 11.55
N GLU A 106 3.09 -12.97 12.33
CA GLU A 106 3.22 -13.02 13.79
C GLU A 106 4.53 -13.70 14.22
N LEU A 107 4.88 -14.82 13.58
CA LEU A 107 6.14 -15.53 13.83
C LEU A 107 7.36 -14.65 13.55
N VAL A 108 7.37 -13.93 12.42
CA VAL A 108 8.47 -13.02 12.07
C VAL A 108 8.58 -11.89 13.10
N ILE A 109 7.46 -11.27 13.50
CA ILE A 109 7.49 -10.23 14.54
C ILE A 109 7.99 -10.80 15.87
N LYS A 110 7.53 -11.99 16.28
CA LYS A 110 7.97 -12.66 17.51
C LYS A 110 9.49 -12.87 17.52
N VAL A 111 10.05 -13.39 16.43
CA VAL A 111 11.41 -13.94 16.41
C VAL A 111 12.45 -12.94 15.91
N CYS A 112 12.10 -12.17 14.88
CA CYS A 112 12.99 -11.16 14.31
C CYS A 112 12.83 -9.79 14.98
N GLY A 113 11.73 -9.57 15.71
CA GLY A 113 11.32 -8.24 16.16
C GLY A 113 10.57 -7.45 15.06
N PHE A 114 9.98 -6.32 15.43
CA PHE A 114 9.12 -5.54 14.53
C PHE A 114 9.91 -4.93 13.36
N ASN A 115 11.19 -4.60 13.58
CA ASN A 115 12.06 -4.00 12.57
C ASN A 115 13.26 -4.90 12.20
N GLY A 116 13.28 -6.17 12.66
CA GLY A 116 14.40 -7.08 12.41
C GLY A 116 15.57 -6.91 13.38
N GLU A 117 15.30 -6.44 14.60
CA GLU A 117 16.26 -6.23 15.69
C GLU A 117 17.04 -7.52 16.03
N CYS A 118 16.43 -8.68 15.78
CA CYS A 118 17.00 -10.00 15.99
C CYS A 118 17.31 -10.74 14.68
N LYS A 119 17.67 -10.01 13.61
CA LYS A 119 17.96 -10.61 12.27
C LYS A 119 19.03 -11.71 12.30
N ASP A 120 19.99 -11.60 13.22
CA ASP A 120 21.12 -12.53 13.36
C ASP A 120 20.81 -13.71 14.31
N GLU A 121 19.65 -13.72 14.96
CA GLU A 121 19.21 -14.84 15.78
C GLU A 121 18.86 -16.06 14.92
N PRO A 122 19.19 -17.28 15.37
CA PRO A 122 19.06 -18.50 14.57
C PRO A 122 17.62 -18.80 14.14
N GLY A 123 16.62 -18.35 14.89
CA GLY A 123 15.20 -18.51 14.53
C GLY A 123 14.69 -17.52 13.48
N CYS A 124 15.34 -16.36 13.28
CA CYS A 124 14.79 -15.29 12.45
C CYS A 124 14.84 -15.62 10.94
N SER A 125 15.98 -16.14 10.45
CA SER A 125 16.08 -16.49 9.03
C SER A 125 15.08 -17.58 8.62
N PRO A 126 14.91 -18.69 9.37
CA PRO A 126 13.85 -19.67 9.11
C PRO A 126 12.44 -19.08 9.18
N ALA A 127 12.15 -18.18 10.13
CA ALA A 127 10.85 -17.52 10.21
C ALA A 127 10.53 -16.69 8.94
N ARG A 128 11.50 -15.93 8.42
CA ARG A 128 11.34 -15.17 7.16
C ARG A 128 11.16 -16.09 5.94
N GLN A 129 11.80 -17.27 5.93
CA GLN A 129 11.62 -18.26 4.87
C GLN A 129 10.19 -18.81 4.85
N LEU A 130 9.62 -19.15 6.02
CA LEU A 130 8.24 -19.61 6.12
C LEU A 130 7.24 -18.55 5.65
N MET A 131 7.44 -17.28 6.02
CA MET A 131 6.58 -16.20 5.51
C MET A 131 6.65 -16.04 3.98
N GLN A 132 7.84 -16.20 3.39
CA GLN A 132 7.98 -16.15 1.93
C GLN A 132 7.27 -17.34 1.26
N LEU A 133 7.38 -18.54 1.83
CA LEU A 133 6.69 -19.72 1.34
C LEU A 133 5.17 -19.57 1.42
N GLU A 134 4.62 -19.00 2.50
CA GLU A 134 3.19 -18.71 2.63
C GLU A 134 2.70 -17.77 1.51
N LYS A 135 3.49 -16.73 1.22
CA LYS A 135 3.20 -15.80 0.12
C LYS A 135 3.21 -16.52 -1.22
N ASP A 136 4.21 -17.35 -1.47
CA ASP A 136 4.36 -18.09 -2.72
C ASP A 136 3.25 -19.15 -2.90
N GLU A 137 2.83 -19.82 -1.82
CA GLU A 137 1.68 -20.74 -1.79
C GLU A 137 0.37 -20.00 -2.11
N ALA A 138 0.15 -18.84 -1.50
CA ALA A 138 -1.02 -18.01 -1.78
C ALA A 138 -1.06 -17.58 -3.26
N TRP A 139 0.09 -17.19 -3.83
CA TRP A 139 0.21 -16.87 -5.25
C TRP A 139 -0.10 -18.06 -6.16
N GLN A 140 0.46 -19.23 -5.87
CA GLN A 140 0.29 -20.43 -6.70
C GLN A 140 -1.15 -20.97 -6.66
N THR A 141 -1.79 -20.87 -5.51
CA THR A 141 -3.14 -21.40 -5.29
C THR A 141 -4.25 -20.39 -5.54
N ARG A 142 -3.90 -19.14 -5.90
CA ARG A 142 -4.82 -17.99 -5.95
C ARG A 142 -5.64 -17.85 -4.67
N SER A 143 -5.00 -18.12 -3.53
CA SER A 143 -5.62 -18.13 -2.20
C SER A 143 -6.75 -19.17 -2.00
N ASN A 144 -6.87 -20.16 -2.89
CA ASN A 144 -7.92 -21.20 -2.85
C ASN A 144 -7.37 -22.60 -2.48
N GLY A 145 -6.10 -22.70 -2.11
CA GLY A 145 -5.43 -23.96 -1.79
C GLY A 145 -5.20 -24.19 -0.30
N PRO A 146 -4.70 -25.37 0.09
CA PRO A 146 -4.38 -25.66 1.48
C PRO A 146 -3.26 -24.74 1.98
N ASN A 147 -3.49 -24.08 3.12
CA ASN A 147 -2.52 -23.19 3.77
C ASN A 147 -1.49 -24.00 4.58
N THR A 148 -0.71 -24.84 3.89
CA THR A 148 0.26 -25.74 4.52
C THR A 148 1.35 -24.99 5.26
N THR A 149 1.85 -23.89 4.69
CA THR A 149 2.87 -23.08 5.35
C THR A 149 2.30 -22.28 6.52
N SER A 150 1.04 -21.83 6.47
CA SER A 150 0.41 -21.18 7.64
C SER A 150 0.29 -22.12 8.84
N VAL A 151 0.11 -23.43 8.61
CA VAL A 151 0.16 -24.45 9.70
C VAL A 151 1.55 -24.51 10.30
N GLN A 152 2.59 -24.60 9.47
CA GLN A 152 3.98 -24.66 9.93
C GLN A 152 4.39 -23.39 10.71
N CYS A 153 3.87 -22.23 10.34
CA CYS A 153 4.08 -21.00 11.08
C CYS A 153 3.42 -21.04 12.48
N ARG A 154 2.23 -21.62 12.61
CA ARG A 154 1.59 -21.84 13.93
C ARG A 154 2.38 -22.80 14.80
N GLU A 155 2.84 -23.91 14.24
CA GLU A 155 3.69 -24.86 14.95
C GLU A 155 5.02 -24.22 15.40
N ALA A 156 5.61 -23.37 14.54
CA ALA A 156 6.80 -22.61 14.86
C ALA A 156 6.56 -21.58 15.98
N LEU A 157 5.37 -20.95 16.03
CA LEU A 157 5.01 -20.03 17.12
C LEU A 157 5.01 -20.73 18.49
N GLU A 158 4.66 -22.01 18.55
CA GLU A 158 4.67 -22.82 19.77
C GLU A 158 6.07 -23.33 20.15
N ASN A 159 7.02 -23.37 19.21
CA ASN A 159 8.38 -23.84 19.45
C ASN A 159 9.28 -22.72 19.98
N GLU A 160 9.14 -22.42 21.27
CA GLU A 160 9.91 -21.35 21.94
C GLU A 160 11.41 -21.64 22.09
N GLN A 161 11.82 -22.92 21.95
CA GLN A 161 13.22 -23.31 22.06
C GLN A 161 14.03 -22.90 20.83
N PHE A 162 13.44 -23.00 19.64
CA PHE A 162 14.09 -22.64 18.38
C PHE A 162 13.64 -21.27 17.86
N PHE A 163 12.35 -20.95 17.96
CA PHE A 163 11.77 -19.65 17.61
C PHE A 163 11.59 -18.79 18.86
N ALA A 164 12.72 -18.53 19.53
CA ALA A 164 12.75 -17.68 20.70
C ALA A 164 12.26 -16.27 20.37
N ARG A 165 11.60 -15.63 21.34
CA ARG A 165 11.15 -14.24 21.20
C ARG A 165 12.36 -13.31 21.13
N CYS A 166 12.30 -12.32 20.24
CA CYS A 166 13.25 -11.23 20.21
C CYS A 166 13.19 -10.42 21.52
N THR A 167 14.28 -10.39 22.26
CA THR A 167 14.39 -9.69 23.56
C THR A 167 15.19 -8.38 23.47
N ILE A 168 15.68 -8.04 22.27
CA ILE A 168 16.39 -6.80 22.01
C ILE A 168 15.40 -5.64 22.09
N VAL A 169 15.44 -4.90 23.20
CA VAL A 169 14.85 -3.57 23.34
C VAL A 169 16.00 -2.57 23.21
N GLN A 170 16.61 -2.47 22.03
CA GLN A 170 17.72 -1.52 21.84
C GLN A 170 17.35 -0.38 20.90
N THR A 171 17.15 0.76 21.55
CA THR A 171 17.23 2.13 21.03
C THR A 171 18.68 2.49 20.68
N THR A 172 19.35 1.81 19.74
CA THR A 172 20.68 2.24 19.27
C THR A 172 20.98 1.72 17.87
N GLU A 173 20.23 2.16 16.88
CA GLU A 173 20.82 2.41 15.57
C GLU A 173 20.77 3.92 15.37
N LYS A 174 21.87 4.50 14.89
CA LYS A 174 21.88 5.90 14.44
C LYS A 174 20.60 6.10 13.61
N PRO A 175 19.71 7.04 13.99
CA PRO A 175 18.41 7.13 13.35
C PRO A 175 18.56 7.25 11.83
N THR A 176 17.73 6.52 11.11
CA THR A 176 17.71 6.53 9.65
C THR A 176 17.39 7.94 9.13
N ALA A 177 17.61 8.19 7.84
CA ALA A 177 17.23 9.46 7.25
C ALA A 177 15.72 9.75 7.44
N CYS A 178 14.86 8.74 7.33
CA CYS A 178 13.42 8.93 7.53
C CYS A 178 13.05 9.11 9.00
N GLN A 179 13.72 8.44 9.94
CA GLN A 179 13.52 8.70 11.37
C GLN A 179 13.93 10.12 11.74
N ASN A 180 15.05 10.62 11.19
CA ASN A 180 15.46 12.02 11.36
C ASN A 180 14.48 13.00 10.73
N LEU A 181 13.92 12.67 9.56
CA LEU A 181 12.90 13.48 8.90
C LEU A 181 11.64 13.58 9.76
N VAL A 182 11.13 12.47 10.29
CA VAL A 182 9.96 12.45 11.19
C VAL A 182 10.25 13.25 12.45
N ALA A 183 11.39 13.04 13.10
CA ALA A 183 11.77 13.79 14.29
C ALA A 183 11.88 15.30 14.01
N SER A 184 12.38 15.68 12.83
CA SER A 184 12.47 17.07 12.40
C SER A 184 11.08 17.68 12.15
N VAL A 185 10.20 16.99 11.41
CA VAL A 185 8.93 17.54 10.91
C VAL A 185 7.79 17.41 11.91
N CYS A 186 7.67 16.27 12.57
CA CYS A 186 6.65 15.99 13.57
C CYS A 186 7.06 16.44 14.98
N GLY A 187 8.36 16.66 15.21
CA GLY A 187 8.93 16.86 16.53
C GLY A 187 9.18 15.54 17.26
N SER A 188 10.09 15.55 18.24
CA SER A 188 10.49 14.34 18.98
C SER A 188 9.37 13.72 19.81
N GLU A 189 8.33 14.49 20.15
CA GLU A 189 7.17 14.04 20.92
C GLU A 189 5.86 14.28 20.16
N ASN A 190 5.90 14.32 18.81
CA ASN A 190 4.76 14.62 17.95
C ASN A 190 4.10 16.00 18.20
N GLN A 191 4.88 17.00 18.62
CA GLN A 191 4.35 18.35 18.87
C GLN A 191 3.74 19.01 17.61
N CYS A 192 4.12 18.52 16.42
CA CYS A 192 3.64 18.98 15.12
C CYS A 192 2.85 17.89 14.37
N SER A 193 2.12 17.01 15.07
CA SER A 193 1.33 15.93 14.45
C SER A 193 0.35 16.42 13.38
N GLU A 194 -0.27 17.59 13.61
CA GLU A 194 -1.24 18.20 12.70
C GLU A 194 -0.61 18.98 11.54
N ALA A 195 0.72 19.09 11.50
CA ALA A 195 1.40 19.79 10.40
C ALA A 195 1.19 19.02 9.08
N PRO A 196 0.88 19.71 7.96
CA PRO A 196 0.65 19.05 6.66
C PRO A 196 1.81 18.17 6.19
N ALA A 197 3.02 18.42 6.68
CA ALA A 197 4.23 17.67 6.36
C ALA A 197 4.46 16.44 7.26
N CYS A 198 3.84 16.38 8.45
CA CYS A 198 4.10 15.30 9.41
C CYS A 198 3.55 13.95 8.94
N SER A 199 2.30 13.90 8.48
CA SER A 199 1.70 12.67 7.93
C SER A 199 2.51 12.11 6.73
N PRO A 200 2.89 12.91 5.72
CA PRO A 200 3.78 12.47 4.66
C PRO A 200 5.17 12.00 5.15
N ALA A 201 5.73 12.63 6.20
CA ALA A 201 7.00 12.18 6.78
C ALA A 201 6.87 10.81 7.44
N GLN A 202 5.78 10.57 8.19
CA GLN A 202 5.48 9.27 8.78
C GLN A 202 5.24 8.19 7.70
N GLN A 203 4.62 8.55 6.58
CA GLN A 203 4.44 7.65 5.45
C GLN A 203 5.78 7.23 4.83
N LEU A 204 6.72 8.18 4.64
CA LEU A 204 8.07 7.86 4.18
C LEU A 204 8.79 6.91 5.15
N LEU A 205 8.66 7.11 6.46
CA LEU A 205 9.20 6.18 7.44
C LEU A 205 8.60 4.78 7.32
N ALA A 206 7.28 4.67 7.15
CA ALA A 206 6.62 3.38 6.98
C ALA A 206 7.11 2.62 5.72
N MET A 207 7.32 3.34 4.62
CA MET A 207 7.86 2.76 3.39
C MET A 207 9.32 2.33 3.55
N GLU A 208 10.17 3.14 4.18
CA GLU A 208 11.56 2.75 4.49
C GLU A 208 11.59 1.48 5.35
N THR A 209 10.74 1.40 6.38
CA THR A 209 10.62 0.20 7.22
C THR A 209 10.26 -1.02 6.37
N GLN A 210 9.28 -0.92 5.48
CA GLN A 210 8.90 -2.02 4.59
C GLN A 210 10.04 -2.43 3.64
N GLU A 211 10.76 -1.46 3.06
CA GLU A 211 11.92 -1.73 2.20
C GLU A 211 13.05 -2.45 2.96
N ARG A 212 13.36 -2.02 4.19
CA ARG A 212 14.37 -2.67 5.05
C ARG A 212 13.93 -4.09 5.43
N LEU A 213 12.66 -4.29 5.75
CA LEU A 213 12.07 -5.60 6.05
C LEU A 213 12.04 -6.54 4.84
N ALA A 214 11.99 -6.02 3.62
CA ALA A 214 12.09 -6.82 2.40
C ALA A 214 13.55 -7.08 1.98
N SER A 215 14.50 -6.32 2.50
CA SER A 215 15.92 -6.40 2.14
C SER A 215 16.66 -7.54 2.84
N ARG A 216 17.71 -8.04 2.18
CA ARG A 216 18.71 -8.95 2.76
C ARG A 216 19.78 -8.20 3.57
N THR A 217 19.88 -6.89 3.38
CA THR A 217 20.81 -6.00 4.11
C THR A 217 20.00 -4.84 4.71
N PRO A 218 19.38 -5.04 5.89
CA PRO A 218 18.54 -4.03 6.51
C PRO A 218 19.30 -2.72 6.76
N ASP A 219 20.59 -2.76 7.03
CA ASP A 219 21.38 -1.56 7.39
C ASP A 219 21.82 -0.73 6.18
N ALA A 220 21.57 -1.22 4.96
CA ALA A 220 21.89 -0.50 3.74
C ALA A 220 20.83 0.59 3.47
N PRO A 221 21.23 1.78 2.98
CA PRO A 221 20.29 2.83 2.60
C PRO A 221 19.36 2.33 1.49
N THR A 222 18.06 2.43 1.73
CA THR A 222 17.03 2.00 0.77
C THR A 222 16.71 3.12 -0.22
N TYR A 223 15.78 2.86 -1.15
CA TYR A 223 15.32 3.91 -2.06
C TYR A 223 14.66 5.04 -1.27
N THR A 224 13.78 4.69 -0.33
CA THR A 224 13.08 5.66 0.52
C THR A 224 14.03 6.37 1.49
N SER A 225 15.07 5.69 2.03
CA SER A 225 16.10 6.37 2.84
C SER A 225 16.72 7.57 2.11
N LYS A 226 17.00 7.43 0.81
CA LYS A 226 17.58 8.52 -0.01
C LYS A 226 16.58 9.67 -0.21
N LYS A 227 15.30 9.36 -0.38
CA LYS A 227 14.24 10.39 -0.48
C LYS A 227 14.05 11.19 0.80
N CYS A 228 14.19 10.54 1.95
CA CYS A 228 14.19 11.24 3.23
C CYS A 228 15.43 12.12 3.39
N GLU A 229 16.60 11.67 2.94
CA GLU A 229 17.83 12.47 2.96
C GLU A 229 17.75 13.70 2.04
N GLU A 230 17.19 13.54 0.83
CA GLU A 230 16.89 14.64 -0.09
C GLU A 230 15.92 15.65 0.57
N SER A 231 14.85 15.15 1.18
CA SER A 231 13.82 15.95 1.86
C SER A 231 14.35 16.73 3.07
N LEU A 232 15.32 16.15 3.80
CA LEU A 232 16.01 16.83 4.90
C LEU A 232 16.89 17.99 4.43
N ARG A 233 17.42 17.92 3.20
CA ARG A 233 18.26 18.98 2.60
C ARG A 233 17.41 20.05 1.91
N GLU A 234 16.32 19.66 1.26
CA GLU A 234 15.42 20.54 0.51
C GLU A 234 14.12 20.78 1.29
N SER A 235 14.21 21.58 2.35
CA SER A 235 13.17 21.78 3.38
C SER A 235 11.98 22.65 2.93
N ASN A 236 11.51 22.53 1.68
CA ASN A 236 10.40 23.34 1.17
C ASN A 236 9.05 22.85 1.70
N PHE A 237 8.76 21.56 1.51
CA PHE A 237 7.54 20.93 2.01
C PHE A 237 7.73 20.40 3.44
N PHE A 238 8.85 19.71 3.70
CA PHE A 238 9.21 19.17 5.01
C PHE A 238 9.86 20.21 5.90
N THR A 239 9.05 21.18 6.32
CA THR A 239 9.48 22.20 7.26
C THR A 239 9.65 21.62 8.66
N ALA A 240 10.73 22.02 9.34
CA ALA A 240 11.01 21.56 10.69
C ALA A 240 9.95 22.07 11.68
N CYS A 241 9.57 21.21 12.61
CA CYS A 241 8.72 21.54 13.74
C CYS A 241 9.39 22.65 14.56
N PRO A 242 8.75 23.82 14.73
CA PRO A 242 9.30 24.88 15.56
C PRO A 242 9.31 24.41 17.01
N LEU A 243 10.49 24.05 17.52
CA LEU A 243 10.70 23.78 18.94
C LEU A 243 10.48 25.08 19.72
N GLY A 244 9.26 25.28 20.21
CA GLY A 244 8.90 26.44 21.02
C GLY A 244 7.51 26.98 20.75
N LYS A 245 6.48 26.29 21.27
CA LYS A 245 5.29 26.90 21.89
C LYS A 245 4.54 25.81 22.66
N SER A 246 5.03 25.50 23.86
CA SER A 246 4.11 25.12 24.94
C SER A 246 3.11 26.27 25.08
N ARG A 247 1.82 25.98 24.87
CA ARG A 247 0.74 26.73 25.51
C ARG A 247 0.12 25.82 26.54
#